data_AF-A0AAV2SXC1-F1
#
_entry.id   AF-A0AAV2SXC1-F1
#
_cell.length_a   1.000
_cell.length_b   1.000
_cell.length_c   1.000
_cell.angle_alpha   90.00
_cell.angle_beta   90.00
_cell.angle_gamma   90.00
#
_symmetry.space_group_name_H-M   'P 1'
#
loop_
_entity.id
_entity.type
_entity.pdbx_description
1 polymer ?
#
loop_
_entity_poly.entity_id
_entity_poly.type
_entity_poly.pdbx_seq_one_letter_code
_entity_poly.pdbx_strand_id
1 'polypeptide(L)'
;MADLRCLAPTNRTVSYERAIVRLAKKLPPDVRLTTREIDNLPLEWKYLVLEKIIANKYDSLQTHWGKIFQMRDEVGDKKFPIISKVVKFCLSLSDSNASAERTFSQIAHIIRKDRNRILPDTVNAVMVTKSHIENTVPCYKQVIQKDLLDNVKNAYQLYSNRNKDTDLK
;
A
#
# COMPACT_ATOMS: atom_id res chain seq x y z
N MET A 1 -12.14 -12.81 2.70
CA MET A 1 -11.98 -11.75 1.68
C MET A 1 -13.21 -11.48 0.80
N ALA A 2 -14.33 -12.21 0.92
CA ALA A 2 -15.52 -11.99 0.07
C ALA A 2 -16.20 -10.63 0.27
N ASP A 3 -16.18 -10.09 1.49
CA ASP A 3 -16.86 -8.83 1.84
C ASP A 3 -16.22 -7.59 1.19
N LEU A 4 -14.94 -7.63 0.79
CA LEU A 4 -14.26 -6.49 0.14
C LEU A 4 -14.66 -6.30 -1.32
N ARG A 5 -15.37 -7.27 -1.93
CA ARG A 5 -15.81 -7.19 -3.32
C ARG A 5 -16.78 -6.03 -3.56
N CYS A 6 -17.46 -5.55 -2.53
CA CYS A 6 -18.36 -4.39 -2.60
C CYS A 6 -17.63 -3.09 -2.93
N LEU A 7 -16.30 -3.04 -2.77
CA LEU A 7 -15.50 -1.85 -3.05
C LEU A 7 -15.27 -1.65 -4.55
N ALA A 8 -15.42 -2.68 -5.36
CA ALA A 8 -15.27 -2.53 -6.81
C ALA A 8 -16.36 -1.59 -7.34
N PRO A 9 -16.04 -0.63 -8.23
CA PRO A 9 -17.02 0.31 -8.80
C PRO A 9 -18.23 -0.40 -9.44
N THR A 10 -18.00 -1.58 -10.03
CA THR A 10 -19.02 -2.43 -10.66
C THR A 10 -19.97 -3.09 -9.66
N ASN A 11 -19.54 -3.23 -8.40
CA ASN A 11 -20.26 -3.96 -7.36
C ASN A 11 -20.92 -3.02 -6.36
N ARG A 12 -21.05 -1.72 -6.70
CA ARG A 12 -21.80 -0.75 -5.92
C ARG A 12 -23.30 -0.99 -6.09
N THR A 13 -23.82 -2.03 -5.44
CA THR A 13 -25.23 -2.41 -5.45
C THR A 13 -25.81 -2.52 -4.04
N VAL A 14 -27.13 -2.48 -3.93
CA VAL A 14 -27.86 -2.57 -2.65
C VAL A 14 -27.58 -3.90 -1.94
N SER A 15 -27.29 -4.97 -2.68
CA SER A 15 -26.99 -6.30 -2.14
C SER A 15 -25.78 -6.32 -1.18
N TYR A 16 -24.84 -5.39 -1.37
CA TYR A 16 -23.61 -5.31 -0.56
C TYR A 16 -23.73 -4.45 0.71
N GLU A 17 -24.91 -3.91 1.02
CA GLU A 17 -25.18 -3.18 2.27
C GLU A 17 -24.76 -3.99 3.51
N ARG A 18 -25.11 -5.27 3.55
CA ARG A 18 -24.73 -6.14 4.67
C ARG A 18 -23.21 -6.36 4.75
N ALA A 19 -22.51 -6.36 3.62
CA ALA A 19 -21.06 -6.53 3.59
C ALA A 19 -20.35 -5.31 4.17
N ILE A 20 -20.76 -4.08 3.80
CA ILE A 20 -20.14 -2.86 4.33
C ILE A 20 -20.39 -2.70 5.84
N VAL A 21 -21.58 -3.08 6.33
CA VAL A 21 -21.87 -3.08 7.78
C VAL A 21 -21.03 -4.12 8.53
N ARG A 22 -20.84 -5.32 7.96
CA ARG A 22 -19.92 -6.31 8.54
C ARG A 22 -18.48 -5.81 8.60
N LEU A 23 -18.03 -5.08 7.59
CA LEU A 23 -16.70 -4.46 7.57
C LEU A 23 -16.57 -3.37 8.63
N ALA A 24 -17.58 -2.51 8.77
CA ALA A 24 -17.62 -1.47 9.79
C ALA A 24 -17.52 -2.03 11.22
N LYS A 25 -18.18 -3.16 11.50
CA LYS A 25 -18.09 -3.83 12.81
C LYS A 25 -16.71 -4.43 13.12
N LYS A 26 -15.86 -4.63 12.11
CA LYS A 26 -14.49 -5.16 12.24
C LYS A 26 -13.43 -4.06 12.34
N LEU A 27 -13.84 -2.79 12.37
CA LEU A 27 -12.91 -1.68 12.52
C LEU A 27 -12.17 -1.77 13.87
N PRO A 28 -10.87 -1.41 13.90
CA PRO A 28 -10.11 -1.36 15.13
C PRO A 28 -10.67 -0.29 16.08
N PRO A 29 -10.38 -0.39 17.40
CA PRO A 29 -10.90 0.52 18.42
C PRO A 29 -10.63 2.00 18.13
N ASP A 30 -9.47 2.32 17.56
CA ASP A 30 -9.04 3.70 17.29
C ASP A 30 -9.80 4.38 16.16
N VAL A 31 -10.48 3.60 15.29
CA VAL A 31 -11.28 4.09 14.16
C VAL A 31 -12.75 3.66 14.34
N ARG A 32 -13.14 3.32 15.57
CA ARG A 32 -14.45 2.75 15.85
C ARG A 32 -15.55 3.74 15.55
N LEU A 33 -16.51 3.29 14.74
CA LEU A 33 -17.76 4.00 14.52
C LEU A 33 -18.65 3.90 15.76
N THR A 34 -19.31 5.00 16.09
CA THR A 34 -20.36 5.04 17.12
C THR A 34 -21.53 4.14 16.71
N THR A 35 -22.34 3.68 17.67
CA THR A 35 -23.53 2.86 17.38
C THR A 35 -24.46 3.55 16.37
N ARG A 36 -24.64 4.87 16.52
CA ARG A 36 -25.44 5.69 15.60
C ARG A 36 -24.87 5.71 14.18
N GLU A 37 -23.56 5.81 14.02
CA GLU A 37 -22.92 5.76 12.70
C GLU A 37 -23.08 4.38 12.05
N ILE A 38 -23.01 3.30 12.84
CA ILE A 38 -23.23 1.94 12.32
C ILE A 38 -24.68 1.76 11.83
N ASP A 39 -25.65 2.31 12.55
CA ASP A 39 -27.07 2.24 12.19
C ASP A 39 -27.40 3.10 10.95
N ASN A 40 -26.66 4.20 10.74
CA ASN A 40 -26.83 5.10 9.59
C ASN A 40 -26.06 4.66 8.34
N LEU A 41 -25.02 3.84 8.48
CA LEU A 41 -24.21 3.33 7.37
C LEU A 41 -25.03 2.65 6.25
N PRO A 42 -26.04 1.80 6.55
CA PRO A 42 -26.97 1.27 5.55
C PRO A 42 -27.64 2.33 4.67
N LEU A 43 -28.10 3.42 5.29
CA LEU A 43 -28.79 4.49 4.58
C LEU A 43 -27.81 5.24 3.69
N GLU A 44 -26.64 5.60 4.23
CA GLU A 44 -25.57 6.24 3.46
C GLU A 44 -25.17 5.38 2.25
N TRP A 45 -25.11 4.05 2.40
CA TRP A 45 -24.77 3.14 1.30
C TRP A 45 -25.82 3.16 0.19
N LYS A 46 -27.11 3.18 0.55
CA LYS A 46 -28.20 3.29 -0.42
C LYS A 46 -28.14 4.61 -1.18
N TYR A 47 -27.89 5.72 -0.49
CA TYR A 47 -27.70 7.02 -1.15
C TYR A 47 -26.52 7.00 -2.11
N LEU A 48 -25.39 6.41 -1.71
CA LEU A 48 -24.22 6.29 -2.57
C LEU A 48 -24.50 5.44 -3.82
N VAL A 49 -25.31 4.38 -3.73
CA VAL A 49 -25.69 3.54 -4.88
C VAL A 49 -26.51 4.34 -5.91
N LEU A 50 -27.39 5.23 -5.44
CA LEU A 50 -28.22 6.09 -6.29
C LEU A 50 -27.41 7.22 -6.95
N GLU A 51 -26.28 7.61 -6.36
CA GLU A 51 -25.43 8.67 -6.89
C GLU A 51 -24.82 8.28 -8.24
N LYS A 52 -25.02 9.10 -9.27
CA LYS A 52 -24.42 8.89 -10.59
C LYS A 52 -22.96 9.36 -10.57
N ILE A 53 -22.03 8.43 -10.39
CA ILE A 53 -20.60 8.70 -10.41
C ILE A 53 -20.06 8.32 -11.78
N ILE A 54 -19.52 9.31 -12.49
CA ILE A 54 -18.85 9.08 -13.78
C ILE A 54 -17.53 8.35 -13.49
N ALA A 55 -17.54 7.03 -13.66
CA ALA A 55 -16.33 6.22 -13.61
C ALA A 55 -15.64 6.25 -14.97
N ASN A 56 -14.39 6.67 -15.02
CA ASN A 56 -13.56 6.51 -16.21
C ASN A 56 -13.08 5.05 -16.27
N LYS A 57 -12.99 4.47 -17.47
CA LYS A 57 -12.45 3.12 -17.69
C LYS A 57 -11.02 2.95 -17.15
N TYR A 58 -10.27 4.04 -17.07
CA TYR A 58 -8.90 4.08 -16.57
C TYR A 58 -8.79 4.43 -15.07
N ASP A 59 -9.91 4.68 -14.37
CA ASP A 59 -9.84 4.97 -12.94
C ASP A 59 -9.41 3.71 -12.17
N SER A 60 -8.34 3.83 -11.39
CA SER A 60 -8.01 2.83 -10.39
C SER A 60 -9.05 2.84 -9.26
N LEU A 61 -9.08 1.76 -8.47
CA LEU A 61 -9.95 1.67 -7.29
C LEU A 61 -9.74 2.86 -6.35
N GLN A 62 -8.48 3.26 -6.11
CA GLN A 62 -8.13 4.41 -5.28
C GLN A 62 -8.64 5.72 -5.88
N THR A 63 -8.50 5.92 -7.19
CA THR A 63 -8.98 7.14 -7.86
C THR A 63 -10.51 7.24 -7.80
N HIS A 64 -11.21 6.13 -8.00
CA HIS A 64 -12.67 6.08 -7.91
C HIS A 64 -13.17 6.48 -6.51
N TRP A 65 -12.65 5.83 -5.47
CA TRP A 65 -13.04 6.17 -4.09
C TRP A 65 -12.53 7.55 -3.66
N GLY A 66 -11.41 8.00 -4.19
CA GLY A 66 -10.91 9.36 -4.01
C GLY A 66 -11.93 10.42 -4.44
N LYS A 67 -12.61 10.22 -5.58
CA LYS A 67 -13.69 11.11 -6.02
C LYS A 67 -14.85 11.14 -5.03
N ILE A 68 -15.27 9.97 -4.53
CA ILE A 68 -16.34 9.84 -3.52
C ILE A 68 -15.96 10.58 -2.23
N PHE A 69 -14.73 10.45 -1.76
CA PHE A 69 -14.25 11.10 -0.53
C PHE A 69 -14.18 12.64 -0.64
N GLN A 70 -14.09 13.15 -1.87
CA GLN A 70 -14.05 14.58 -2.16
C GLN A 70 -15.44 15.19 -2.33
N MET A 71 -16.49 14.38 -2.49
CA MET A 71 -17.86 14.89 -2.61
C MET A 71 -18.26 15.68 -1.38
N ARG A 72 -18.93 16.81 -1.63
CA ARG A 72 -19.50 17.68 -0.61
C ARG A 72 -21.01 17.77 -0.77
N ASP A 73 -21.70 17.94 0.34
CA ASP A 73 -23.11 18.28 0.34
C ASP A 73 -23.31 19.79 0.08
N GLU A 74 -24.56 20.23 0.07
CA GLU A 74 -24.95 21.64 -0.17
C GLU A 74 -24.42 22.60 0.89
N VAL A 75 -24.07 22.09 2.07
CA VAL A 75 -23.54 22.85 3.21
C VAL A 75 -22.00 22.91 3.17
N GLY A 76 -21.37 22.13 2.29
CA GLY A 76 -19.91 22.05 2.14
C GLY A 76 -19.24 20.98 3.00
N ASP A 77 -20.03 20.16 3.69
CA ASP A 77 -19.56 19.02 4.49
C ASP A 77 -19.37 17.77 3.63
N LYS A 78 -18.65 16.77 4.15
CA LYS A 78 -18.43 15.50 3.42
C LYS A 78 -19.77 14.80 3.20
N LYS A 79 -20.16 14.58 1.94
CA LYS A 79 -21.43 13.95 1.57
C LYS A 79 -21.57 12.51 2.09
N PHE A 80 -20.46 11.77 2.18
CA PHE A 80 -20.42 10.37 2.61
C PHE A 80 -19.37 10.15 3.71
N PRO A 81 -19.58 10.64 4.95
CA PRO A 81 -18.56 10.64 5.99
C PRO A 81 -18.33 9.25 6.58
N ILE A 82 -19.37 8.42 6.76
CA ILE A 82 -19.26 7.12 7.43
C ILE A 82 -18.64 6.11 6.48
N ILE A 83 -19.13 6.04 5.23
CA ILE A 83 -18.57 5.15 4.20
C ILE A 83 -17.11 5.50 3.95
N SER A 84 -16.77 6.80 3.88
CA SER A 84 -15.39 7.23 3.69
C SER A 84 -14.44 6.68 4.75
N LYS A 85 -14.85 6.63 6.03
CA LYS A 85 -14.04 6.05 7.10
C LYS A 85 -13.82 4.55 6.89
N VAL A 86 -14.90 3.80 6.65
CA VAL A 86 -14.84 2.34 6.47
C VAL A 86 -13.99 1.97 5.26
N VAL A 87 -14.21 2.61 4.13
CA VAL A 87 -13.52 2.28 2.88
C VAL A 87 -12.04 2.65 2.93
N LYS A 88 -11.68 3.80 3.52
CA LYS A 88 -10.27 4.17 3.71
C LYS A 88 -9.51 3.12 4.52
N PHE A 89 -10.12 2.61 5.59
CA PHE A 89 -9.54 1.54 6.37
C PHE A 89 -9.35 0.27 5.52
N CYS A 90 -10.38 -0.16 4.79
CA CYS A 90 -10.29 -1.35 3.93
C CYS A 90 -9.22 -1.23 2.83
N LEU A 91 -9.10 -0.05 2.22
CA LEU A 91 -8.08 0.22 1.21
C LEU A 91 -6.68 0.25 1.83
N SER A 92 -6.51 0.88 3.00
CA SER A 92 -5.21 0.90 3.70
C SER A 92 -4.71 -0.50 4.05
N LEU A 93 -5.60 -1.40 4.45
CA LEU A 93 -5.24 -2.79 4.77
C LEU A 93 -4.80 -3.58 3.54
N SER A 94 -5.46 -3.32 2.41
CA SER A 94 -5.13 -3.98 1.14
C SER A 94 -3.81 -3.46 0.59
N ASP A 95 -3.60 -2.14 0.60
CA ASP A 95 -2.38 -1.50 0.11
C ASP A 95 -1.17 -1.82 1.02
N SER A 96 -1.35 -1.88 2.35
CA SER A 96 -0.27 -2.25 3.28
C SER A 96 0.22 -3.67 3.03
N ASN A 97 -0.71 -4.61 2.87
CA ASN A 97 -0.38 -6.01 2.66
C ASN A 97 0.24 -6.24 1.27
N ALA A 98 -0.34 -5.62 0.22
CA ALA A 98 0.20 -5.74 -1.13
C ALA A 98 1.63 -5.17 -1.26
N SER A 99 1.93 -4.08 -0.54
CA SER A 99 3.28 -3.50 -0.52
C SER A 99 4.28 -4.41 0.18
N ALA A 100 3.91 -4.99 1.33
CA ALA A 100 4.73 -5.98 2.02
C ALA A 100 4.96 -7.23 1.17
N GLU A 101 3.92 -7.81 0.57
CA GLU A 101 4.01 -8.97 -0.32
C GLU A 101 4.91 -8.71 -1.54
N ARG A 102 4.80 -7.53 -2.16
CA ARG A 102 5.69 -7.12 -3.25
C ARG A 102 7.14 -7.09 -2.79
N THR A 103 7.39 -6.53 -1.61
CA THR A 103 8.73 -6.46 -0.99
C THR A 103 9.27 -7.86 -0.72
N PHE A 104 8.47 -8.76 -0.15
CA PHE A 104 8.85 -10.15 0.10
C PHE A 104 9.09 -10.92 -1.19
N SER A 105 8.31 -10.70 -2.25
CA SER A 105 8.54 -11.30 -3.55
C SER A 105 9.88 -10.86 -4.13
N GLN A 106 10.21 -9.56 -4.06
CA GLN A 106 11.52 -9.06 -4.48
C GLN A 106 12.67 -9.69 -3.68
N ILE A 107 12.51 -9.81 -2.36
CA ILE A 107 13.49 -10.46 -1.48
C ILE A 107 13.64 -11.95 -1.86
N ALA A 108 12.54 -12.67 -2.11
CA ALA A 108 12.56 -14.07 -2.52
C ALA A 108 13.31 -14.29 -3.85
N HIS A 109 13.25 -13.31 -4.77
CA HIS A 109 14.06 -13.32 -5.99
C HIS A 109 15.56 -13.10 -5.73
N ILE A 110 15.92 -12.35 -4.69
CA ILE A 110 17.32 -12.09 -4.30
C ILE A 110 17.93 -13.30 -3.59
N ILE A 111 17.18 -13.94 -2.67
CA ILE A 111 17.64 -15.06 -1.82
C ILE A 111 17.32 -16.43 -2.46
N ARG A 112 17.29 -16.56 -3.79
CA ARG A 112 16.95 -17.85 -4.43
C ARG A 112 17.85 -18.99 -3.94
N LYS A 113 17.27 -20.20 -3.84
CA LYS A 113 17.89 -21.44 -3.30
C LYS A 113 19.19 -21.88 -3.98
N ASP A 114 19.45 -21.39 -5.18
CA ASP A 114 20.62 -21.70 -6.01
C ASP A 114 21.82 -20.75 -5.77
N ARG A 115 21.63 -19.66 -5.00
CA ARG A 115 22.70 -18.70 -4.68
C ARG A 115 23.22 -18.88 -3.26
N ASN A 116 24.49 -18.51 -3.05
CA ASN A 116 25.12 -18.42 -1.73
C ASN A 116 24.25 -17.63 -0.74
N ARG A 117 24.23 -18.07 0.52
CA ARG A 117 23.51 -17.43 1.63
C ARG A 117 23.94 -15.95 1.76
N ILE A 118 23.05 -15.03 1.38
CA ILE A 118 23.27 -13.59 1.48
C ILE A 118 22.96 -13.15 2.93
N LEU A 119 23.81 -12.29 3.51
CA LEU A 119 23.55 -11.72 4.83
C LEU A 119 22.32 -10.78 4.81
N PRO A 120 21.52 -10.73 5.89
CA PRO A 120 20.37 -9.82 5.98
C PRO A 120 20.72 -8.36 5.72
N ASP A 121 21.87 -7.89 6.22
CA ASP A 121 22.35 -6.52 6.00
C ASP A 121 22.57 -6.22 4.51
N THR A 122 23.12 -7.19 3.77
CA THR A 122 23.33 -7.07 2.32
C THR A 122 22.01 -7.05 1.57
N VAL A 123 21.02 -7.86 1.98
CA VAL A 123 19.68 -7.82 1.40
C VAL A 123 19.02 -6.46 1.63
N ASN A 124 19.13 -5.93 2.84
CA ASN A 124 18.62 -4.60 3.18
C ASN A 124 19.30 -3.51 2.33
N ALA A 125 20.63 -3.52 2.23
CA ALA A 125 21.38 -2.57 1.43
C ALA A 125 20.97 -2.61 -0.06
N VAL A 126 20.78 -3.80 -0.63
CA VAL A 126 20.31 -3.97 -2.01
C VAL A 126 18.89 -3.41 -2.18
N MET A 127 17.98 -3.71 -1.26
CA MET A 127 16.60 -3.22 -1.30
C MET A 127 16.53 -1.69 -1.19
N VAL A 128 17.29 -1.09 -0.27
CA VAL A 128 17.36 0.37 -0.12
C VAL A 128 17.93 1.02 -1.38
N THR A 129 19.02 0.48 -1.92
CA THR A 129 19.65 1.00 -3.14
C THR A 129 18.70 0.93 -4.33
N LYS A 130 18.01 -0.21 -4.51
CA LYS A 130 17.04 -0.40 -5.58
C LYS A 130 15.87 0.59 -5.45
N SER A 131 15.29 0.69 -4.26
CA SER A 131 14.21 1.64 -3.98
C SER A 131 14.65 3.09 -4.23
N HIS A 132 15.88 3.45 -3.84
CA HIS A 132 16.42 4.77 -4.10
C HIS A 132 16.50 5.07 -5.60
N ILE A 133 17.00 4.13 -6.41
CA ILE A 133 17.08 4.27 -7.87
C ILE A 133 15.68 4.39 -8.48
N GLU A 134 14.73 3.57 -8.06
CA GLU A 134 13.35 3.60 -8.57
C GLU A 134 12.63 4.93 -8.29
N ASN A 135 12.94 5.60 -7.17
CA ASN A 135 12.21 6.78 -6.70
C ASN A 135 12.87 8.13 -7.00
N THR A 136 14.12 8.17 -7.46
CA THR A 136 14.86 9.44 -7.67
C THR A 136 14.84 9.91 -9.11
N VAL A 137 15.50 9.18 -10.01
CA VAL A 137 15.64 9.54 -11.42
C VAL A 137 15.71 8.27 -12.26
N PRO A 138 15.37 8.33 -13.56
CA PRO A 138 15.62 7.21 -14.44
C PRO A 138 17.09 6.81 -14.39
N CYS A 139 17.38 5.51 -14.38
CA CYS A 139 18.72 4.96 -14.16
C CYS A 139 19.82 5.56 -15.06
N TYR A 140 19.46 5.98 -16.28
CA TYR A 140 20.38 6.60 -17.24
C TYR A 140 20.68 8.08 -16.96
N LYS A 141 19.98 8.72 -16.02
CA LYS A 141 20.24 10.08 -15.53
C LYS A 141 20.85 10.10 -14.12
N GLN A 142 21.11 8.93 -13.54
CA GLN A 142 21.72 8.84 -12.23
C GLN A 142 23.16 9.36 -12.29
N VAL A 143 23.47 10.40 -11.51
CA VAL A 143 24.85 10.86 -11.35
C VAL A 143 25.54 9.98 -10.33
N ILE A 144 26.41 9.09 -10.80
CA ILE A 144 27.21 8.23 -9.93
C ILE A 144 28.37 9.06 -9.37
N GLN A 145 28.41 9.22 -8.05
CA GLN A 145 29.52 9.91 -7.37
C GLN A 145 30.83 9.14 -7.57
N LYS A 146 31.94 9.86 -7.76
CA LYS A 146 33.27 9.25 -7.94
C LYS A 146 33.68 8.41 -6.73
N ASP A 147 33.36 8.87 -5.52
CA ASP A 147 33.63 8.14 -4.28
C ASP A 147 32.93 6.78 -4.26
N LEU A 148 31.72 6.68 -4.81
CA LEU A 148 31.01 5.41 -4.92
C LEU A 148 31.73 4.47 -5.90
N LEU A 149 32.22 4.97 -7.03
CA LEU A 149 32.99 4.16 -7.99
C LEU A 149 34.29 3.64 -7.38
N ASP A 150 34.98 4.48 -6.61
CA ASP A 150 36.23 4.07 -5.97
C ASP A 150 35.98 3.08 -4.82
N ASN A 151 34.89 3.24 -4.07
CA ASN A 151 34.44 2.24 -3.09
C ASN A 151 34.09 0.90 -3.74
N VAL A 152 33.43 0.90 -4.91
CA VAL A 152 33.11 -0.32 -5.65
C VAL A 152 34.38 -1.02 -6.14
N LYS A 153 35.37 -0.28 -6.67
CA LYS A 153 36.66 -0.84 -7.08
C LYS A 153 37.40 -1.50 -5.92
N ASN A 154 37.34 -0.88 -4.74
CA ASN A 154 38.02 -1.36 -3.53
C ASN A 154 37.19 -2.35 -2.71
N ALA A 155 35.95 -2.66 -3.11
CA ALA A 155 35.01 -3.45 -2.33
C ALA A 155 35.54 -4.85 -1.97
N TYR A 156 36.24 -5.51 -2.90
CA TYR A 156 36.84 -6.83 -2.63
C TYR A 156 37.91 -6.77 -1.54
N GLN A 157 38.79 -5.76 -1.58
CA GLN A 157 39.84 -5.59 -0.58
C GLN A 157 39.24 -5.29 0.80
N LEU A 158 38.23 -4.41 0.85
CA LEU A 158 37.51 -4.10 2.08
C LEU A 158 36.83 -5.34 2.68
N TYR A 159 36.23 -6.19 1.85
CA TYR A 159 35.58 -7.43 2.30
C TYR A 159 36.60 -8.45 2.84
N SER A 160 37.73 -8.62 2.13
CA SER A 160 38.81 -9.52 2.56
C SER A 160 39.42 -9.09 3.89
N ASN A 161 39.64 -7.78 4.10
CA ASN A 161 40.18 -7.26 5.35
C ASN A 161 39.19 -7.46 6.51
N ARG A 162 37.89 -7.22 6.27
CA ARG A 162 36.85 -7.39 7.30
C ARG A 162 36.74 -8.83 7.79
N ASN A 163 36.90 -9.82 6.90
CA ASN A 163 36.92 -11.23 7.31
C ASN A 163 38.13 -11.57 8.18
N LYS A 164 39.32 -11.01 7.88
CA LYS A 164 40.54 -11.21 8.68
C LYS A 164 40.38 -10.64 10.09
N ASP A 165 39.74 -9.49 10.25
CA ASP A 165 39.51 -8.87 11.57
C ASP A 165 38.53 -9.68 12.46
N THR A 166 37.60 -10.43 11.85
CA THR A 166 36.68 -11.33 12.58
C THR A 166 37.30 -12.64 13.03
N ASP A 167 38.34 -13.14 12.36
CA ASP A 167 39.08 -14.36 12.75
C ASP A 167 40.11 -14.11 13.87
N LEU A 168 40.31 -12.84 14.26
CA LEU A 168 41.25 -12.36 15.27
C LEU A 168 40.60 -12.05 16.64
N LYS A 169 39.31 -12.37 16.81
CA LYS A 169 38.56 -12.27 18.07
C LYS A 169 38.03 -13.64 18.50
#